data_AF-A0A7Z1B1F7-F1
#
_entry.id   AF-A0A7Z1B1F7-F1
#
_cell.length_a   1.000
_cell.length_b   1.000
_cell.length_c   1.000
_cell.angle_alpha   90.00
_cell.angle_beta   90.00
_cell.angle_gamma   90.00
#
_symmetry.space_group_name_H-M   'P 1'
#
loop_
_entity.id
_entity.type
_entity.pdbx_description
1 polymer ?
#
loop_
_entity_poly.entity_id
_entity_poly.type
_entity_poly.pdbx_seq_one_letter_code
_entity_poly.pdbx_strand_id
1 'polypeptide(L)'
;MTELPENPWATRQGRLARAEQFRRLASGEGELAEFAKEVLAGRVEPHALVRSPVLSDEVMRTLHAQVERWHALSDREREEIVAGAEERTRARIEALAEAAESAGSADEPGPPEEDPPAGPVLRDAW
;
A
#
# COMPACT_ATOMS: atom_id res chain seq x y z
N MET A 1 -11.56 21.27 14.97
CA MET A 1 -11.69 19.87 14.50
C MET A 1 -11.06 19.84 13.13
N THR A 2 -9.84 19.32 13.02
CA THR A 2 -9.19 19.15 11.72
C THR A 2 -9.76 17.86 11.14
N GLU A 3 -10.55 17.94 10.08
CA GLU A 3 -10.94 16.77 9.30
C GLU A 3 -9.65 16.07 8.86
N LEU A 4 -9.53 14.78 9.16
CA LEU A 4 -8.42 13.99 8.64
C LEU A 4 -8.58 13.97 7.11
N PRO A 5 -7.53 14.28 6.33
CA PRO A 5 -7.62 14.23 4.89
C PRO A 5 -8.04 12.81 4.45
N GLU A 6 -8.99 12.74 3.53
CA GLU A 6 -9.50 11.49 2.99
C GLU A 6 -8.34 10.65 2.43
N ASN A 7 -8.27 9.37 2.80
CA ASN A 7 -7.24 8.46 2.32
C ASN A 7 -7.30 8.37 0.78
N PRO A 8 -6.28 8.85 0.04
CA PRO A 8 -6.36 8.93 -1.41
C PRO A 8 -6.46 7.55 -2.08
N TRP A 9 -6.04 6.49 -1.39
CA TRP A 9 -6.15 5.11 -1.86
C TRP A 9 -7.55 4.50 -1.71
N ALA A 10 -8.43 5.10 -0.89
CA ALA A 10 -9.81 4.64 -0.71
C ALA A 10 -10.73 5.09 -1.86
N THR A 11 -10.33 6.13 -2.59
CA THR A 11 -11.04 6.65 -3.77
C THR A 11 -11.09 5.61 -4.90
N ARG A 12 -12.03 5.75 -5.86
CA ARG A 12 -12.09 4.89 -7.05
C ARG A 12 -10.76 4.87 -7.81
N GLN A 13 -10.14 6.03 -7.97
CA GLN A 13 -8.84 6.17 -8.63
C GLN A 13 -7.74 5.45 -7.84
N GLY A 14 -7.74 5.58 -6.51
CA GLY A 14 -6.85 4.86 -5.61
C GLY A 14 -6.99 3.33 -5.74
N ARG A 15 -8.22 2.83 -5.88
CA ARG A 15 -8.47 1.41 -6.11
C ARG A 15 -7.94 0.93 -7.47
N LEU A 16 -8.20 1.69 -8.54
CA LEU A 16 -7.66 1.38 -9.87
C LEU A 16 -6.13 1.38 -9.88
N ALA A 17 -5.52 2.38 -9.24
CA ALA A 17 -4.08 2.48 -9.08
C ALA A 17 -3.49 1.28 -8.34
N ARG A 18 -4.15 0.84 -7.25
CA ARG A 18 -3.73 -0.33 -6.47
C ARG A 18 -3.84 -1.62 -7.29
N ALA A 19 -4.93 -1.81 -8.02
CA ALA A 19 -5.09 -2.97 -8.89
C ALA A 19 -4.01 -3.03 -9.98
N GLU A 20 -3.70 -1.89 -10.61
CA GLU A 20 -2.62 -1.80 -11.60
C GLU A 20 -1.24 -2.03 -10.99
N GLN A 21 -1.00 -1.51 -9.78
CA GLN A 21 0.25 -1.79 -9.06
C GLN A 21 0.44 -3.30 -8.85
N PHE A 22 -0.60 -4.02 -8.42
CA PHE A 22 -0.51 -5.46 -8.25
C PHE A 22 -0.41 -6.21 -9.58
N ARG A 23 -1.06 -5.75 -10.66
CA ARG A 23 -0.86 -6.34 -12.00
C ARG A 23 0.58 -6.25 -12.45
N ARG A 24 1.22 -5.10 -12.26
CA ARG A 24 2.65 -4.93 -12.56
C ARG A 24 3.52 -5.85 -11.72
N LEU A 25 3.26 -5.96 -10.42
CA LEU A 25 3.98 -6.89 -9.55
C LEU A 25 3.79 -8.34 -9.99
N ALA A 26 2.56 -8.75 -10.33
CA ALA A 26 2.23 -10.10 -10.77
C ALA A 26 2.86 -10.49 -12.11
N SER A 27 3.20 -9.51 -12.96
CA SER A 27 3.95 -9.72 -14.20
C SER A 27 5.45 -9.97 -14.00
N GLY A 28 5.96 -9.72 -12.79
CA GLY A 28 7.34 -10.01 -12.41
C GLY A 28 7.59 -11.47 -12.04
N GLU A 29 8.72 -11.72 -11.39
CA GLU A 29 9.12 -13.03 -10.89
C GLU A 29 9.32 -13.00 -9.36
N GLY A 30 9.29 -14.18 -8.74
CA GLY A 30 9.55 -14.36 -7.32
C GLY A 30 8.33 -14.18 -6.41
N GLU A 31 8.57 -14.22 -5.11
CA GLU A 31 7.54 -14.31 -4.07
C GLU A 31 6.58 -13.11 -4.05
N LEU A 32 7.07 -11.92 -4.39
CA LEU A 32 6.23 -10.73 -4.50
C LEU A 32 5.28 -10.79 -5.71
N ALA A 33 5.70 -11.42 -6.81
CA ALA A 33 4.83 -11.65 -7.96
C ALA A 33 3.76 -12.70 -7.63
N GLU A 34 4.11 -13.79 -6.94
CA GLU A 34 3.15 -14.79 -6.47
C GLU A 34 2.16 -14.18 -5.47
N PHE A 35 2.63 -13.42 -4.48
CA PHE A 35 1.75 -12.69 -3.56
C PHE A 35 0.80 -11.75 -4.32
N ALA A 36 1.30 -11.01 -5.32
CA ALA A 36 0.46 -10.13 -6.11
C ALA A 36 -0.63 -10.88 -6.91
N LYS A 37 -0.35 -12.08 -7.41
CA LYS A 37 -1.35 -12.95 -8.04
C LYS A 37 -2.43 -13.40 -7.05
N GLU A 38 -2.03 -13.76 -5.83
CA GLU A 38 -2.97 -14.13 -4.76
C GLU A 38 -3.89 -12.96 -4.37
N VAL A 39 -3.33 -11.74 -4.30
CA VAL A 39 -4.11 -10.51 -4.04
C VAL A 39 -5.10 -10.24 -5.16
N LEU A 40 -4.65 -10.29 -6.42
CA LEU A 40 -5.53 -10.06 -7.58
C LEU A 40 -6.64 -11.13 -7.70
N ALA A 41 -6.37 -12.34 -7.24
CA ALA A 41 -7.36 -13.41 -7.19
C ALA A 41 -8.32 -13.30 -5.98
N GLY A 42 -8.16 -12.29 -5.11
CA GLY A 42 -8.99 -12.09 -3.91
C GLY A 42 -8.78 -13.15 -2.82
N ARG A 43 -7.65 -13.88 -2.85
CA ARG A 43 -7.35 -14.93 -1.87
C ARG A 43 -6.65 -14.39 -0.63
N VAL A 44 -5.95 -13.26 -0.77
CA VAL A 44 -5.26 -12.57 0.32
C VAL A 44 -5.43 -11.06 0.19
N GLU A 45 -5.46 -10.38 1.33
CA GLU A 45 -5.51 -8.92 1.37
C GLU A 45 -4.11 -8.30 1.21
N PRO A 46 -3.96 -7.09 0.63
CA PRO A 46 -2.68 -6.40 0.52
C PRO A 46 -1.92 -6.26 1.84
N HIS A 47 -2.64 -6.01 2.94
CA HIS A 47 -2.03 -5.85 4.26
C HIS A 47 -1.55 -7.18 4.86
N ALA A 48 -1.95 -8.32 4.29
CA ALA A 48 -1.44 -9.62 4.69
C ALA A 48 0.05 -9.78 4.36
N LEU A 49 0.62 -8.96 3.46
CA LEU A 49 2.04 -8.98 3.09
C LEU A 49 2.95 -9.00 4.32
N VAL A 50 2.70 -8.13 5.31
CA VAL A 50 3.54 -8.01 6.52
C VAL A 50 3.39 -9.18 7.50
N ARG A 51 2.40 -10.04 7.29
CA ARG A 51 2.15 -11.26 8.10
C ARG A 51 2.22 -12.52 7.24
N SER A 52 2.62 -12.39 5.98
CA SER A 52 2.49 -13.45 4.99
C SER A 52 3.57 -14.50 5.22
N PRO A 53 3.22 -15.77 5.48
CA PRO A 53 4.19 -16.85 5.55
C PRO A 53 4.79 -17.18 4.18
N VAL A 54 4.29 -16.57 3.11
CA VAL A 54 4.74 -16.77 1.72
C VAL A 54 5.99 -15.97 1.40
N LEU A 55 6.32 -14.93 2.18
CA LEU A 55 7.53 -14.14 1.97
C LEU A 55 8.70 -14.76 2.71
N SER A 56 9.83 -14.91 2.01
CA SER A 56 11.10 -15.29 2.61
C SER A 56 11.59 -14.25 3.63
N ASP A 57 12.43 -14.72 4.54
CA ASP A 57 13.18 -13.88 5.46
C ASP A 57 13.98 -12.78 4.72
N GLU A 58 14.37 -13.01 3.46
CA GLU A 58 15.08 -12.02 2.66
C GLU A 58 14.22 -10.80 2.31
N VAL A 59 12.98 -11.03 1.87
CA VAL A 59 12.02 -9.95 1.59
C VAL A 59 11.68 -9.21 2.88
N MET A 60 11.47 -9.94 3.98
CA MET A 60 11.20 -9.35 5.30
C MET A 60 12.38 -8.53 5.82
N ARG A 61 13.62 -8.99 5.66
CA ARG A 61 14.84 -8.20 5.97
C ARG A 61 14.91 -6.92 5.15
N THR A 62 14.53 -6.98 3.88
CA THR A 62 14.53 -5.79 3.01
C THR A 62 13.52 -4.76 3.51
N LEU A 63 12.32 -5.20 3.89
CA LEU A 63 11.30 -4.33 4.50
C LEU A 63 11.80 -3.72 5.81
N HIS A 64 12.35 -4.53 6.72
CA HIS A 64 12.94 -4.04 7.97
C HIS A 64 14.05 -3.03 7.71
N ALA A 65 14.94 -3.27 6.74
CA ALA A 65 16.00 -2.33 6.39
C ALA A 65 15.49 -0.99 5.83
N GLN A 66 14.28 -0.94 5.24
CA GLN A 66 13.65 0.33 4.85
C GLN A 66 13.08 1.07 6.07
N VAL A 67 12.48 0.33 7.00
CA VAL A 67 11.97 0.88 8.28
C VAL A 67 13.11 1.45 9.13
N GLU A 68 14.21 0.70 9.26
CA GLU A 68 15.42 1.18 9.96
C GLU A 68 16.00 2.44 9.30
N ARG A 69 16.04 2.49 7.96
CA ARG A 69 16.47 3.70 7.24
C ARG A 69 15.58 4.89 7.52
N TRP A 70 14.26 4.70 7.53
CA TRP A 70 13.32 5.74 7.92
C TRP A 70 13.58 6.24 9.35
N HIS A 71 13.83 5.32 10.28
CA HIS A 71 14.15 5.67 11.66
C HIS A 71 15.54 6.31 11.84
N ALA A 72 16.46 6.08 10.92
CA ALA A 72 17.77 6.74 10.93
C ALA A 72 17.74 8.19 10.42
N LEU A 73 16.67 8.62 9.73
CA LEU A 73 16.51 10.00 9.27
C LEU A 73 16.36 10.97 10.45
N SER A 74 16.93 12.16 10.29
CA SER A 74 16.69 13.29 11.19
C SER A 74 15.25 13.79 11.09
N ASP A 75 14.78 14.49 12.12
CA ASP A 75 13.42 15.04 12.13
C ASP A 75 13.19 16.00 10.94
N ARG A 76 14.19 16.81 10.57
CA ARG A 76 14.14 17.68 9.39
C ARG A 76 13.95 16.89 8.08
N GLU A 77 14.69 15.80 7.91
CA GLU A 77 14.56 14.95 6.71
C GLU A 77 13.20 14.26 6.66
N ARG A 78 12.68 13.81 7.81
CA ARG A 78 11.34 13.25 7.90
C ARG A 78 10.27 14.28 7.57
N GLU A 79 10.39 15.50 8.09
CA GLU A 79 9.49 16.62 7.79
C GLU A 79 9.48 16.96 6.30
N GLU A 80 10.65 17.03 5.65
CA GLU A 80 10.77 17.27 4.21
C GLU A 80 10.11 16.16 3.39
N ILE A 81 10.29 14.89 3.80
CA ILE A 81 9.61 13.77 3.15
C ILE A 81 8.10 13.87 3.35
N VAL A 82 7.62 14.12 4.58
CA VAL A 82 6.19 14.20 4.88
C VAL A 82 5.53 15.36 4.14
N ALA A 83 6.17 16.53 4.09
CA ALA A 83 5.63 17.73 3.43
C ALA A 83 5.28 17.50 1.96
N GLY A 84 6.07 16.69 1.24
CA GLY A 84 5.78 16.32 -0.15
C GLY A 84 5.11 14.95 -0.34
N ALA A 85 4.79 14.23 0.74
CA ALA A 85 4.29 12.86 0.64
C ALA A 85 2.90 12.80 0.01
N GLU A 86 2.01 13.72 0.35
CA GLU A 86 0.65 13.78 -0.15
C GLU A 86 0.62 14.02 -1.67
N GLU A 87 1.34 15.03 -2.16
CA GLU A 87 1.44 15.35 -3.57
C GLU A 87 2.05 14.20 -4.38
N ARG A 88 3.17 13.62 -3.91
CA ARG A 88 3.78 12.46 -4.58
C ARG A 88 2.86 11.24 -4.58
N THR A 89 2.10 11.03 -3.51
CA THR A 89 1.13 9.92 -3.43
C THR A 89 -0.01 10.13 -4.43
N ARG A 90 -0.57 11.33 -4.52
CA ARG A 90 -1.62 11.65 -5.50
C ARG A 90 -1.12 11.50 -6.93
N ALA A 91 0.02 12.07 -7.27
CA ALA A 91 0.62 11.95 -8.60
C ALA A 91 0.90 10.47 -8.96
N ARG A 92 1.29 9.66 -7.98
CA ARG A 92 1.50 8.23 -8.19
C ARG A 92 0.20 7.48 -8.44
N ILE A 93 -0.85 7.78 -7.67
CA ILE A 93 -2.19 7.20 -7.86
C ILE A 93 -2.72 7.57 -9.25
N GLU A 94 -2.58 8.83 -9.65
CA GLU A 94 -2.99 9.31 -10.97
C GLU A 94 -2.29 8.55 -12.10
N ALA A 95 -0.96 8.52 -12.10
CA ALA A 95 -0.19 7.83 -13.13
C ALA A 95 -0.49 6.32 -13.21
N LEU A 96 -0.78 5.67 -12.07
CA LEU A 96 -1.16 4.25 -12.05
C LEU A 96 -2.60 4.03 -12.55
N ALA A 97 -3.54 4.88 -12.16
CA ALA A 97 -4.92 4.78 -12.61
C ALA A 97 -5.04 5.03 -14.12
N GLU A 98 -4.37 6.05 -14.66
CA GLU A 98 -4.33 6.34 -16.09
C GLU A 98 -3.78 5.15 -16.91
N ALA A 99 -2.74 4.50 -16.39
CA ALA A 99 -2.19 3.30 -17.02
C ALA A 99 -3.17 2.12 -16.97
N ALA A 100 -3.91 1.98 -15.87
CA ALA A 100 -4.94 0.95 -15.74
C ALA A 100 -6.07 1.12 -16.77
N GLU A 101 -6.52 2.36 -16.96
CA GLU A 101 -7.57 2.72 -17.91
C GLU A 101 -7.09 2.54 -19.36
N SER A 102 -5.86 2.97 -19.65
CA SER A 102 -5.23 2.80 -20.97
C SER A 102 -5.07 1.32 -21.36
N ALA A 103 -4.86 0.44 -20.39
CA ALA A 103 -4.74 -0.99 -20.58
C ALA A 103 -6.10 -1.72 -20.72
N GLY A 104 -7.23 -1.01 -20.72
CA GLY A 104 -8.56 -1.61 -20.76
C GLY A 104 -8.91 -2.47 -19.54
N SER A 105 -8.12 -2.37 -18.47
CA SER A 105 -8.22 -3.19 -17.27
C SER A 105 -9.06 -2.52 -16.19
N ALA A 106 -10.12 -1.81 -16.61
CA ALA A 106 -11.00 -1.01 -15.76
C ALA A 106 -12.07 -1.84 -15.03
N ASP A 107 -11.84 -3.15 -14.83
CA ASP A 107 -12.70 -3.94 -13.94
C ASP A 107 -12.66 -3.30 -12.56
N GLU A 108 -13.82 -2.83 -12.12
CA GLU A 108 -13.95 -1.95 -10.98
C GLU A 108 -13.61 -2.73 -9.70
N PRO A 109 -12.56 -2.37 -8.96
CA PRO A 109 -12.27 -3.05 -7.70
C PRO A 109 -13.43 -2.78 -6.75
N GLY A 110 -13.85 -3.82 -6.02
CA GLY A 110 -14.92 -3.74 -5.03
C GLY A 110 -14.75 -2.57 -4.05
N PRO A 111 -15.85 -2.11 -3.42
CA PRO A 111 -15.77 -1.03 -2.44
C PRO A 111 -14.75 -1.35 -1.34
N PRO A 112 -14.13 -0.34 -0.72
CA PRO A 112 -13.22 -0.57 0.39
C PRO A 112 -13.94 -1.38 1.48
N GLU A 113 -13.31 -2.45 1.99
CA GLU A 113 -13.74 -2.99 3.29
C GLU A 113 -13.56 -1.88 4.32
N GLU A 114 -14.60 -1.64 5.12
CA GLU A 114 -14.51 -0.75 6.27
C GLU A 114 -13.35 -1.23 7.15
N ASP A 115 -12.39 -0.34 7.45
CA ASP A 115 -11.37 -0.64 8.45
C ASP A 115 -12.10 -1.16 9.70
N PRO A 116 -11.76 -2.36 10.23
CA PRO A 116 -12.34 -2.78 11.48
C PRO A 116 -12.08 -1.66 12.49
N PRO A 117 -13.09 -1.21 13.25
CA PRO A 117 -12.97 -0.08 14.14
C PRO A 117 -11.70 -0.27 14.95
N ALA A 118 -10.82 0.74 14.96
CA ALA A 118 -9.56 0.69 15.69
C ALA A 118 -9.84 0.10 17.06
N GLY A 119 -9.48 -1.18 17.23
CA GLY A 119 -9.75 -1.91 18.46
C GLY A 119 -9.13 -1.10 19.60
N PRO A 120 -9.72 -1.14 20.81
CA PRO A 120 -9.28 -0.29 21.90
C PRO A 120 -7.77 -0.39 22.03
N VAL A 121 -7.09 0.74 21.80
CA VAL A 121 -5.66 0.87 22.07
C VAL A 121 -5.52 0.53 23.53
N LEU A 122 -4.92 -0.61 23.86
CA LEU A 122 -4.49 -0.97 25.20
C LEU A 122 -3.43 0.06 25.63
N ARG A 123 -3.89 1.24 26.01
CA ARG A 123 -3.18 2.10 26.95
C ARG A 123 -3.42 1.43 28.30
N ASP A 124 -2.32 1.12 28.97
CA ASP A 124 -2.21 0.44 30.26
C ASP A 124 -2.12 -1.10 30.18
N ALA A 125 -0.95 -1.56 29.75
CA ALA A 125 -0.31 -2.74 30.36
C ALA A 125 1.21 -2.60 30.27
N TRP A 126 1.82 -2.34 31.42
CA TRP A 126 3.24 -2.21 31.78
C TRP A 126 3.89 -0.85 31.60
#